data_AF-A0A026W6E3-F1
#
_entry.id   AF-A0A026W6E3-F1
#
_cell.length_a   1.000
_cell.length_b   1.000
_cell.length_c   1.000
_cell.angle_alpha   90.00
_cell.angle_beta   90.00
_cell.angle_gamma   90.00
#
_symmetry.space_group_name_H-M   'P 1'
#
loop_
_entity.id
_entity.type
_entity.pdbx_description
1 polymer ?
#
loop_
_entity_poly.entity_id
_entity_poly.type
_entity_poly.pdbx_seq_one_letter_code
_entity_poly.pdbx_strand_id
1 'polypeptide(L)'
;MNTDKTDVVYRIQCHDCDCCYVGQTKRHLSTRIKEHRMDIKKHVSDHSVVSKHRTNENHDFDWNNVQILHQDKHFKKREIAEMCFIKSHDSTINLQRDTEKLPCIYDIILKRK
;
A
#
# COMPACT_ATOMS: atom_id res chain seq x y z
N MET A 1 7.82 -16.38 8.34
CA MET A 1 7.30 -15.01 8.14
C MET A 1 6.37 -15.01 6.93
N ASN A 2 5.25 -14.28 6.97
CA ASN A 2 4.20 -14.32 5.94
C ASN A 2 4.60 -13.64 4.60
N THR A 3 5.88 -13.33 4.41
CA THR A 3 6.42 -12.49 3.33
C THR A 3 6.78 -13.24 2.05
N ASP A 4 6.71 -14.57 2.03
CA ASP A 4 6.98 -15.38 0.84
C ASP A 4 5.74 -15.55 -0.06
N LYS A 5 4.63 -14.91 0.30
CA LYS A 5 3.39 -14.93 -0.49
C LYS A 5 3.52 -14.07 -1.75
N THR A 6 2.93 -14.54 -2.84
CA THR A 6 2.74 -13.81 -4.10
C THR A 6 1.27 -13.44 -4.28
N ASP A 7 0.98 -12.56 -5.23
CA ASP A 7 -0.39 -12.23 -5.64
C ASP A 7 -1.24 -11.65 -4.49
N VAL A 8 -0.64 -10.80 -3.67
CA VAL A 8 -1.25 -10.24 -2.45
C VAL A 8 -1.53 -8.75 -2.56
N VAL A 9 -2.56 -8.30 -1.84
CA VAL A 9 -2.73 -6.93 -1.36
C VAL A 9 -2.20 -6.89 0.08
N TYR A 10 -1.37 -5.91 0.38
CA TYR A 10 -0.72 -5.76 1.67
C TYR A 10 -0.84 -4.32 2.20
N ARG A 11 -0.63 -4.18 3.51
CA ARG A 11 -0.54 -2.92 4.23
C ARG A 11 0.78 -2.84 4.99
N ILE A 12 1.41 -1.68 4.94
CA ILE A 12 2.52 -1.29 5.81
C ILE A 12 2.11 -0.06 6.62
N GLN A 13 2.31 -0.13 7.93
CA GLN A 13 1.99 0.93 8.88
C GLN A 13 3.22 1.81 9.08
N CYS A 14 3.05 3.13 9.12
CA CYS A 14 4.10 4.02 9.61
C CYS A 14 4.33 3.76 11.10
N HIS A 15 5.57 3.67 11.53
CA HIS A 15 5.88 3.45 12.95
C HIS A 15 5.61 4.71 13.80
N ASP A 16 5.76 5.88 13.19
CA ASP A 16 5.78 7.17 13.88
C ASP A 16 4.44 7.93 13.81
N CYS A 17 3.47 7.43 13.03
CA CYS A 17 2.12 8.00 12.94
C CYS A 17 1.06 6.98 12.48
N ASP A 18 -0.21 7.40 12.49
CA ASP A 18 -1.35 6.54 12.13
C ASP A 18 -1.45 6.25 10.62
N CYS A 19 -0.61 6.88 9.79
CA CYS A 19 -0.63 6.70 8.36
C CYS A 19 -0.19 5.29 7.92
N CYS A 20 -0.79 4.78 6.85
CA CYS A 20 -0.37 3.52 6.24
C CYS A 20 -0.31 3.60 4.71
N TYR A 21 0.40 2.66 4.11
CA TYR A 21 0.38 2.44 2.66
C TYR A 21 -0.24 1.08 2.36
N VAL A 22 -1.16 1.05 1.40
CA VAL A 22 -1.75 -0.17 0.86
C VAL A 22 -1.23 -0.36 -0.57
N GLY A 23 -0.77 -1.56 -0.89
CA GLY A 23 -0.30 -1.87 -2.23
C GLY A 23 -0.59 -3.32 -2.63
N GLN A 24 -0.55 -3.64 -3.92
CA GLN A 24 -0.55 -5.02 -4.41
C GLN A 24 0.78 -5.43 -5.06
N THR A 25 1.01 -6.75 -5.12
CA THR A 25 2.16 -7.32 -5.82
C THR A 25 1.83 -8.69 -6.41
N LYS A 26 2.27 -8.93 -7.66
CA LYS A 26 2.34 -10.28 -8.25
C LYS A 26 3.57 -11.05 -7.76
N ARG A 27 4.63 -10.35 -7.37
CA ARG A 27 5.89 -10.94 -6.90
C ARG A 27 5.81 -11.30 -5.42
N HIS A 28 6.81 -12.02 -4.92
CA HIS A 28 6.96 -12.22 -3.48
C HIS A 28 6.90 -10.89 -2.73
N LEU A 29 6.10 -10.87 -1.67
CA LEU A 29 5.92 -9.70 -0.83
C LEU A 29 7.27 -9.19 -0.29
N SER A 30 8.14 -10.09 0.15
CA SER A 30 9.50 -9.77 0.60
C SER A 30 10.30 -8.95 -0.42
N THR A 31 10.22 -9.28 -1.70
CA THR A 31 10.86 -8.52 -2.78
C THR A 31 10.27 -7.12 -2.91
N ARG A 32 8.94 -6.99 -2.87
CA ARG A 32 8.27 -5.68 -2.98
C ARG A 32 8.62 -4.77 -1.80
N ILE A 33 8.70 -5.32 -0.60
CA ILE A 33 9.10 -4.57 0.61
C ILE A 33 10.56 -4.11 0.51
N LYS A 34 11.48 -4.95 0.03
CA LYS A 34 12.87 -4.55 -0.19
C LYS A 34 13.00 -3.38 -1.17
N GLU A 35 12.19 -3.37 -2.23
CA GLU A 35 12.18 -2.25 -3.17
C GLU A 35 11.75 -0.93 -2.52
N HIS A 36 10.67 -0.93 -1.76
CA HIS A 36 10.22 0.27 -1.04
C HIS A 36 11.30 0.79 -0.09
N ARG A 37 11.99 -0.10 0.63
CA ARG A 37 13.11 0.30 1.51
C ARG A 37 14.27 0.93 0.74
N MET A 38 14.56 0.40 -0.45
CA MET A 38 15.68 0.86 -1.29
C MET A 38 15.33 2.10 -2.13
N ASP A 39 14.05 2.37 -2.35
CA ASP A 39 13.56 3.48 -3.16
C ASP A 39 14.03 4.85 -2.64
N ILE A 40 14.21 5.00 -1.32
CA ILE A 40 14.74 6.23 -0.69
C ILE A 40 16.15 6.61 -1.18
N LYS A 41 16.92 5.65 -1.73
CA LYS A 41 18.26 5.90 -2.28
C LYS A 41 18.24 6.51 -3.68
N LYS A 42 17.07 6.57 -4.33
CA LYS A 42 16.91 7.23 -5.63
C LYS A 42 16.93 8.75 -5.45
N HIS A 43 17.02 9.45 -6.58
CA HIS A 43 16.84 10.90 -6.59
C HIS A 43 15.45 11.27 -6.05
N VAL A 44 15.36 12.38 -5.30
CA VAL A 44 14.13 12.78 -4.57
C VAL A 44 12.92 12.95 -5.50
N SER A 45 13.15 13.37 -6.75
CA SER A 45 12.09 13.46 -7.77
C SER A 45 11.40 12.13 -8.06
N ASP A 46 12.12 11.02 -7.88
CA ASP A 46 11.70 9.67 -8.28
C ASP A 46 11.19 8.85 -7.10
N HIS A 47 11.09 9.46 -5.92
CA HIS A 47 10.61 8.80 -4.72
C HIS A 47 9.14 8.38 -4.86
N SER A 48 8.87 7.13 -4.50
CA SER A 48 7.52 6.63 -4.25
C SER A 48 6.85 7.40 -3.11
N VAL A 49 5.52 7.28 -2.98
CA VAL A 49 4.79 7.88 -1.85
C VAL A 49 5.31 7.42 -0.49
N VAL A 50 5.75 6.16 -0.40
CA VAL A 50 6.36 5.59 0.80
C VAL A 50 7.66 6.33 1.14
N SER A 51 8.57 6.49 0.17
CA SER A 51 9.82 7.24 0.38
C SER A 51 9.58 8.71 0.66
N LYS A 52 8.65 9.36 -0.05
CA LYS A 52 8.29 10.77 0.19
C LYS A 52 7.78 10.99 1.61
N HIS A 53 6.92 10.11 2.12
CA HIS A 53 6.47 10.18 3.51
C HIS A 53 7.64 10.06 4.48
N ARG A 54 8.55 9.09 4.26
CA ARG A 54 9.74 8.91 5.09
C ARG A 54 10.65 10.14 5.11
N THR A 55 10.87 10.76 3.95
CA THR A 55 11.78 11.91 3.86
C THR A 55 11.17 13.21 4.36
N ASN A 56 9.89 13.46 4.04
CA ASN A 56 9.26 14.74 4.35
C ASN A 56 8.89 14.84 5.84
N GLU A 57 8.41 13.73 6.41
CA GLU A 57 7.99 13.67 7.80
C GLU A 57 9.11 13.18 8.72
N ASN A 58 10.25 12.74 8.16
CA ASN A 58 11.33 12.08 8.90
C ASN A 58 10.84 10.86 9.70
N HIS A 59 9.95 10.08 9.08
CA HIS A 59 9.35 8.86 9.64
C HIS A 59 9.93 7.59 9.00
N ASP A 60 9.65 6.43 9.61
CA ASP A 60 9.87 5.12 9.00
C ASP A 60 8.63 4.20 9.08
N PHE A 61 8.64 3.13 8.29
CA PHE A 61 7.57 2.11 8.30
C PHE A 61 7.97 0.89 9.11
N ASP A 62 6.98 0.20 9.66
CA ASP A 62 7.18 -1.12 10.26
C ASP A 62 7.35 -2.18 9.18
N TRP A 63 8.61 -2.35 8.74
CA TRP A 63 9.00 -3.27 7.68
C TRP A 63 8.88 -4.76 8.09
N ASN A 64 8.78 -5.04 9.39
CA ASN A 64 8.76 -6.41 9.91
C ASN A 64 7.31 -6.91 10.10
N ASN A 65 6.36 -6.01 10.36
CA ASN A 65 4.96 -6.34 10.59
C ASN A 65 4.05 -5.96 9.40
N VAL A 66 4.43 -6.41 8.21
CA VAL A 66 3.62 -6.23 6.99
C VAL A 66 2.38 -7.12 7.04
N GLN A 67 1.20 -6.52 6.90
CA GLN A 67 -0.08 -7.22 6.93
C GLN A 67 -0.53 -7.61 5.51
N ILE A 68 -0.90 -8.86 5.28
CA ILE A 68 -1.59 -9.29 4.04
C ILE A 68 -3.08 -9.10 4.26
N LEU A 69 -3.72 -8.27 3.43
CA LEU A 69 -5.14 -7.96 3.51
C LEU A 69 -5.98 -8.88 2.61
N HIS A 70 -5.42 -9.30 1.47
CA HIS A 70 -6.08 -10.16 0.49
C HIS A 70 -5.07 -10.88 -0.39
N GLN A 71 -5.46 -12.02 -0.99
CA GLN A 71 -4.66 -12.77 -1.94
C GLN A 71 -5.53 -13.25 -3.10
N ASP A 72 -5.20 -12.88 -4.34
CA ASP A 72 -5.89 -13.36 -5.54
C ASP A 72 -4.93 -13.37 -6.73
N LYS A 73 -4.87 -14.48 -7.46
CA LYS A 73 -4.03 -14.65 -8.66
C LYS A 73 -4.47 -13.77 -9.83
N HIS A 74 -5.75 -13.40 -9.89
CA HIS A 74 -6.31 -12.58 -10.95
C HIS A 74 -6.02 -11.12 -10.67
N PHE A 75 -5.23 -10.50 -11.55
CA PHE A 75 -4.84 -9.10 -11.44
C PHE A 75 -6.05 -8.16 -11.22
N LYS A 76 -7.14 -8.36 -11.96
CA LYS A 76 -8.32 -7.48 -11.87
C LYS A 76 -9.04 -7.56 -10.52
N LYS A 77 -9.17 -8.75 -9.95
CA LYS A 77 -9.77 -8.92 -8.62
C LYS A 77 -8.88 -8.29 -7.55
N ARG A 78 -7.56 -8.48 -7.68
CA ARG A 78 -6.57 -7.89 -6.78
C ARG A 78 -6.49 -6.36 -6.87
N GLU A 79 -6.60 -5.80 -8.07
CA GLU A 79 -6.68 -4.36 -8.34
C GLU A 79 -7.94 -3.76 -7.67
N ILE A 80 -9.10 -4.41 -7.80
CA ILE A 80 -10.34 -3.97 -7.11
C ILE A 80 -10.17 -4.06 -5.58
N ALA A 81 -9.60 -5.16 -5.08
CA ALA A 81 -9.38 -5.32 -3.64
C ALA A 81 -8.46 -4.21 -3.08
N GLU A 82 -7.35 -3.90 -3.76
CA GLU A 82 -6.45 -2.79 -3.40
C GLU A 82 -7.21 -1.47 -3.29
N MET A 83 -7.99 -1.10 -4.30
CA MET A 83 -8.78 0.13 -4.29
C MET A 83 -9.81 0.17 -3.13
N CYS A 84 -10.49 -0.94 -2.87
CA CYS A 84 -11.42 -1.05 -1.75
C CYS A 84 -10.73 -0.86 -0.40
N PHE A 85 -9.53 -1.44 -0.22
CA PHE A 85 -8.76 -1.27 1.02
C PHE A 85 -8.23 0.16 1.18
N ILE A 86 -7.80 0.81 0.09
CA ILE A 86 -7.41 2.24 0.13
C ILE A 86 -8.60 3.11 0.54
N LYS A 87 -9.77 2.93 -0.08
CA LYS A 87 -10.97 3.74 0.16
C LYS A 87 -11.64 3.51 1.51
N SER A 88 -11.38 2.38 2.17
CA SER A 88 -11.98 2.01 3.46
C SER A 88 -11.12 2.38 4.68
N HIS A 89 -9.95 2.98 4.48
CA HIS A 89 -9.08 3.45 5.55
C HIS A 89 -8.81 4.94 5.36
N ASP A 90 -9.06 5.74 6.39
CA ASP A 90 -8.95 7.20 6.31
C ASP A 90 -7.50 7.70 6.30
N SER A 91 -6.55 6.90 6.81
CA SER A 91 -5.15 7.30 6.99
C SER A 91 -4.20 6.75 5.91
N THR A 92 -4.69 6.45 4.70
CA THR A 92 -3.79 5.94 3.64
C THR A 92 -3.02 7.07 2.95
N ILE A 93 -1.72 6.85 2.69
CA ILE A 93 -0.87 7.79 1.94
C ILE A 93 -0.87 7.52 0.42
N ASN A 94 -1.75 6.63 -0.04
CA ASN A 94 -1.93 6.31 -1.45
C ASN A 94 -2.38 7.55 -2.24
N LEU A 95 -2.05 7.59 -3.53
CA LEU A 95 -2.47 8.70 -4.40
C LEU A 95 -3.92 8.48 -4.84
N GLN A 96 -4.67 9.55 -5.07
CA GLN A 96 -6.05 9.45 -5.58
C GLN A 96 -6.12 8.61 -6.87
N ARG A 97 -5.10 8.74 -7.74
CA ARG A 97 -4.95 7.96 -8.98
C ARG A 97 -4.88 6.45 -8.78
N ASP A 98 -4.49 6.00 -7.60
CA ASP A 98 -4.47 4.57 -7.26
C ASP A 98 -5.90 3.98 -7.15
N THR A 99 -6.93 4.84 -7.10
CA THR A 99 -8.35 4.45 -6.96
C THR A 99 -9.26 4.94 -8.09
N GLU A 100 -8.72 5.58 -9.14
CA GLU A 100 -9.50 6.18 -10.23
C GLU A 100 -10.39 5.17 -11.00
N LYS A 101 -10.01 3.89 -11.02
CA LYS A 101 -10.76 2.83 -11.70
C LYS A 101 -11.97 2.33 -10.89
N LEU A 102 -12.15 2.78 -9.66
CA LEU A 102 -13.29 2.45 -8.83
C LEU A 102 -14.26 3.66 -8.77
N PRO A 103 -15.45 3.58 -9.38
CA PRO A 103 -16.40 4.69 -9.37
C PRO A 103 -16.77 5.15 -7.96
N CYS A 104 -16.90 6.46 -7.74
CA CYS A 104 -17.18 7.03 -6.41
C CYS A 104 -18.52 6.58 -5.80
N ILE A 105 -19.45 6.03 -6.60
CA ILE A 105 -20.71 5.44 -6.10
C ILE A 105 -20.45 4.34 -5.05
N TYR A 106 -19.31 3.65 -5.14
CA TYR A 106 -18.92 2.62 -4.18
C TYR A 106 -18.44 3.21 -2.84
N ASP A 107 -18.05 4.49 -2.78
CA ASP A 107 -17.59 5.13 -1.54
C ASP A 107 -18.68 5.08 -0.46
N ILE A 108 -19.97 5.14 -0.86
CA ILE A 108 -21.13 5.04 0.05
C ILE A 108 -21.14 3.70 0.78
N ILE A 109 -20.76 2.61 0.11
CA ILE A 109 -20.76 1.27 0.70
C ILE A 109 -19.49 1.06 1.53
N LEU A 110 -18.36 1.56 1.03
CA LEU A 110 -17.04 1.33 1.65
C LEU A 110 -16.82 2.13 2.95
N LYS A 111 -17.47 3.29 3.10
CA LYS A 111 -17.33 4.17 4.27
C LYS A 111 -18.37 3.94 5.38
N ARG A 112 -19.27 2.97 5.23
CA ARG A 112 -20.38 2.69 6.18
C ARG A 112 -19.96 1.82 7.39
N LYS A 113 -18.75 1.97 7.91
CA LYS A 113 -18.31 1.20 9.09
C LYS A 113 -18.65 1.91 10.39
#